data_AF-A0A8X7CE81-F1
#
_entry.id   AF-A0A8X7CE81-F1
#
_cell.length_a   1.000
_cell.length_b   1.000
_cell.length_c   1.000
_cell.angle_alpha   90.00
_cell.angle_beta   90.00
_cell.angle_gamma   90.00
#
_symmetry.space_group_name_H-M   'P 1'
#
loop_
_entity.id
_entity.type
_entity.pdbx_description
1 polymer ?
#
loop_
_entity_poly.entity_id
_entity_poly.type
_entity_poly.pdbx_seq_one_letter_code
_entity_poly.pdbx_strand_id
1 'polypeptide(L)'
;MIIPAVLGAILLGLAFDMKKFDSNPTPIYDMADIKSKLQVTPEESLESKYLVVQNTSDLIDFFNLDPALALRGIYGSEFTIPFQEFLRAGVDRQRVTEILFYVKYKVETRTFPSDTKLTHDWQSRPQEYVGTHFVKSISSGGRLLLSFRVRPVKTEYVEEVRNAIDSHLGQTGTIDEELTGE
;
A
#
# COMPACT_ATOMS: atom_id res chain seq x y z
N MET A 1 4.06 0.08 -12.66
CA MET A 1 4.28 0.39 -11.23
C MET A 1 2.93 0.35 -10.53
N ILE A 2 2.78 -0.44 -9.47
CA ILE A 2 1.55 -0.50 -8.67
C ILE A 2 1.82 0.30 -7.41
N ILE A 3 0.96 1.29 -7.17
CA ILE A 3 1.10 2.19 -6.03
C ILE A 3 -0.03 1.84 -5.05
N PRO A 4 0.27 1.59 -3.75
CA PRO A 4 -0.76 1.55 -2.72
C PRO A 4 -1.59 2.82 -2.81
N ALA A 5 -2.91 2.68 -2.92
CA ALA A 5 -3.80 3.83 -2.97
C ALA A 5 -3.51 4.74 -1.77
N VAL A 6 -3.06 5.94 -2.07
CA VAL A 6 -2.86 7.03 -1.13
C VAL A 6 -4.23 7.40 -0.58
N LEU A 7 -4.30 7.78 0.69
CA LEU A 7 -5.52 8.39 1.25
C LEU A 7 -5.95 9.59 0.37
N GLY A 8 -7.02 9.39 -0.40
CA GLY A 8 -7.52 10.32 -1.42
C GLY A 8 -8.40 9.60 -2.43
N ALA A 9 -9.34 10.32 -3.04
CA ALA A 9 -10.21 9.75 -4.08
C ALA A 9 -9.45 9.60 -5.39
N ILE A 10 -8.80 8.44 -5.59
CA ILE A 10 -8.15 8.12 -6.86
C ILE A 10 -9.23 7.69 -7.86
N LEU A 11 -9.37 8.41 -8.97
CA LEU A 11 -10.29 8.07 -10.06
C LEU A 11 -9.51 7.65 -11.32
N LEU A 12 -10.07 6.71 -12.08
CA LEU A 12 -9.53 6.32 -13.37
C LEU A 12 -9.45 7.53 -14.30
N GLY A 13 -8.35 7.61 -15.05
CA GLY A 13 -8.10 8.68 -16.02
C GLY A 13 -7.58 9.99 -15.44
N LEU A 14 -7.48 10.12 -14.11
CA LEU A 14 -6.86 11.29 -13.49
C LEU A 14 -5.35 11.27 -13.63
N ALA A 15 -4.79 12.48 -13.74
CA ALA A 15 -3.38 12.78 -13.66
C ALA A 15 -2.79 12.41 -12.27
N PHE A 16 -1.55 11.96 -12.29
CA PHE A 16 -0.77 11.66 -11.09
C PHE A 16 0.64 12.22 -11.26
N ASP A 17 1.10 13.01 -10.29
CA ASP A 17 2.48 13.47 -10.27
C ASP A 17 3.33 12.53 -9.41
N MET A 18 4.09 11.64 -10.05
CA MET A 18 5.05 10.75 -9.36
C MET A 18 6.12 11.50 -8.55
N LYS A 19 6.46 12.74 -8.92
CA LYS A 19 7.49 13.51 -8.19
C LYS A 19 6.96 14.06 -6.89
N LYS A 20 5.68 14.42 -6.80
CA LYS A 20 5.03 14.85 -5.55
C LYS A 20 4.30 13.69 -4.86
N PHE A 21 4.08 12.61 -5.58
CA PHE A 21 3.22 11.51 -5.21
C PHE A 21 1.80 11.97 -4.88
N ASP A 22 1.27 12.87 -5.71
CA ASP A 22 -0.03 13.49 -5.50
C ASP A 22 -0.96 13.21 -6.69
N SER A 23 -2.23 12.99 -6.38
CA SER A 23 -3.28 12.92 -7.38
C SER A 23 -3.64 14.33 -7.80
N ASN A 24 -3.32 14.68 -9.04
CA ASN A 24 -3.77 15.96 -9.56
C ASN A 24 -5.20 15.82 -10.10
N PRO A 25 -6.08 16.80 -9.86
CA PRO A 25 -7.49 16.70 -10.27
C PRO A 25 -7.72 16.85 -11.78
N THR A 26 -6.67 16.82 -12.62
CA THR A 26 -6.81 16.97 -14.07
C THR A 26 -7.22 15.64 -14.71
N PRO A 27 -8.42 15.51 -15.30
CA PRO A 27 -8.81 14.34 -16.06
C PRO A 27 -8.14 14.37 -17.45
N ILE A 28 -7.26 13.40 -17.71
CA ILE A 28 -6.61 13.27 -19.02
C ILE A 28 -7.59 12.70 -20.07
N TYR A 29 -8.52 11.87 -19.60
CA TYR A 29 -9.49 11.16 -20.43
C TYR A 29 -10.91 11.66 -20.16
N ASP A 30 -11.75 11.56 -21.19
CA ASP A 30 -13.18 11.82 -21.09
C ASP A 30 -13.81 10.82 -20.12
N MET A 31 -14.33 11.32 -19.00
CA MET A 31 -14.90 10.48 -17.94
C MET A 31 -16.17 9.74 -18.38
N ALA A 32 -16.93 10.28 -19.34
CA ALA A 32 -18.08 9.58 -19.90
C ALA A 32 -17.63 8.43 -20.81
N ASP A 33 -16.57 8.62 -21.60
CA ASP A 33 -15.99 7.56 -22.44
C ASP A 33 -15.28 6.48 -21.61
N ILE A 34 -14.65 6.85 -20.48
CA ILE A 34 -14.14 5.86 -19.50
C ILE A 34 -15.30 5.01 -18.98
N LYS A 35 -16.39 5.64 -18.53
CA LYS A 35 -17.53 4.93 -17.96
C LYS A 35 -18.19 3.98 -18.96
N SER A 36 -18.32 4.38 -20.23
CA SER A 36 -18.93 3.54 -21.27
C SER A 36 -18.06 2.35 -21.68
N LYS A 37 -16.73 2.47 -21.55
CA LYS A 37 -15.75 1.43 -21.91
C LYS A 37 -15.12 0.73 -20.71
N LEU A 38 -15.70 0.88 -19.53
CA LEU A 38 -15.14 0.35 -18.29
C LEU A 38 -15.10 -1.19 -18.35
N GLN A 39 -13.91 -1.74 -18.12
CA GLN A 39 -13.68 -3.17 -17.97
C GLN A 39 -13.53 -3.47 -16.48
N VAL A 40 -14.36 -4.38 -15.97
CA VAL A 40 -14.30 -4.84 -14.59
C VAL A 40 -13.92 -6.31 -14.61
N THR A 41 -12.80 -6.63 -13.96
CA THR A 41 -12.31 -7.99 -13.79
C THR A 41 -12.47 -8.38 -12.32
N PRO A 42 -13.38 -9.31 -11.99
CA PRO A 42 -13.47 -9.88 -10.65
C PRO A 42 -12.16 -10.61 -10.33
N GLU A 43 -11.58 -10.30 -9.18
CA GLU A 43 -10.30 -10.86 -8.72
C GLU A 43 -10.36 -11.05 -7.21
N GLU A 44 -11.36 -11.81 -6.77
CA GLU A 44 -11.52 -12.16 -5.37
C GLU A 44 -10.33 -12.98 -4.89
N SER A 45 -9.51 -12.37 -4.05
CA SER A 45 -8.32 -13.02 -3.49
C SER A 45 -8.09 -12.53 -2.07
N LEU A 46 -7.81 -13.47 -1.16
CA LEU A 46 -7.35 -13.19 0.19
C LEU A 46 -5.88 -13.59 0.29
N GLU A 47 -5.04 -12.64 0.69
CA GLU A 47 -3.63 -12.88 1.03
C GLU A 47 -3.47 -12.55 2.51
N SER A 48 -2.95 -13.50 3.28
CA SER A 48 -2.72 -13.31 4.71
C SER A 48 -1.28 -13.69 5.06
N LYS A 49 -0.61 -12.84 5.82
CA LYS A 49 0.80 -13.04 6.20
C LYS A 49 1.17 -12.33 7.48
N TYR A 50 2.24 -12.77 8.10
CA TYR A 50 2.82 -12.09 9.26
C TYR A 50 4.31 -11.82 9.09
N LEU A 51 4.80 -10.88 9.91
CA LEU A 51 6.20 -10.50 10.03
C LEU A 51 6.53 -10.19 11.49
N VAL A 52 7.58 -10.82 12.01
CA VAL A 52 8.26 -10.38 13.23
C VAL A 52 9.27 -9.30 12.84
N VAL A 53 8.99 -8.06 13.25
CA VAL A 53 9.72 -6.89 12.76
C VAL A 53 11.03 -6.74 13.53
N GLN A 54 12.16 -6.73 12.82
CA GLN A 54 13.47 -6.45 13.41
C GLN A 54 13.95 -5.06 13.06
N ASN A 55 13.74 -4.63 11.82
CA ASN A 55 14.22 -3.36 11.29
C ASN A 55 13.20 -2.74 10.32
N THR A 56 13.46 -1.52 9.84
CA THR A 56 12.54 -0.83 8.92
C THR A 56 12.56 -1.43 7.52
N SER A 57 13.69 -1.98 7.05
CA SER A 57 13.75 -2.68 5.75
C SER A 57 12.79 -3.87 5.69
N ASP A 58 12.63 -4.63 6.77
CA ASP A 58 11.68 -5.75 6.83
C ASP A 58 10.26 -5.30 6.47
N LEU A 59 9.86 -4.09 6.90
CA LEU A 59 8.55 -3.53 6.57
C LEU A 59 8.43 -3.12 5.10
N ILE A 60 9.49 -2.57 4.53
CA ILE A 60 9.52 -2.14 3.12
C ILE A 60 9.32 -3.37 2.24
N ASP A 61 10.06 -4.44 2.53
CA ASP A 61 9.99 -5.71 1.82
C ASP A 61 8.63 -6.38 2.02
N PHE A 62 8.14 -6.43 3.25
CA PHE A 62 6.86 -7.05 3.59
C PHE A 62 5.65 -6.39 2.93
N PHE A 63 5.64 -5.06 2.85
CA PHE A 63 4.61 -4.30 2.13
C PHE A 63 4.87 -4.20 0.63
N ASN A 64 6.00 -4.72 0.14
CA ASN A 64 6.47 -4.61 -1.24
C ASN A 64 6.40 -3.15 -1.74
N LEU A 65 6.88 -2.22 -0.91
CA LEU A 65 6.90 -0.81 -1.21
C LEU A 65 8.08 -0.48 -2.11
N ASP A 66 7.85 0.39 -3.09
CA ASP A 66 8.96 1.01 -3.81
C ASP A 66 9.89 1.74 -2.81
N PRO A 67 11.23 1.54 -2.86
CA PRO A 67 12.14 2.15 -1.90
C PRO A 67 12.06 3.69 -1.84
N ALA A 68 11.85 4.35 -2.99
CA ALA A 68 11.71 5.81 -3.02
C ALA A 68 10.39 6.25 -2.36
N LEU A 69 9.33 5.46 -2.52
CA LEU A 69 8.07 5.66 -1.81
C LEU A 69 8.22 5.44 -0.30
N ALA A 70 8.92 4.39 0.12
CA ALA A 70 9.17 4.12 1.53
C ALA A 70 9.95 5.26 2.21
N LEU A 71 11.02 5.75 1.57
CA LEU A 71 11.80 6.89 2.07
C LEU A 71 10.93 8.15 2.23
N ARG A 72 10.04 8.42 1.27
CA ARG A 72 9.07 9.52 1.37
C ARG A 72 8.09 9.32 2.51
N GLY A 73 7.62 8.09 2.75
CA GLY A 73 6.78 7.79 3.90
C GLY A 73 7.47 8.02 5.24
N ILE A 74 8.75 7.65 5.33
CA ILE A 74 9.55 7.79 6.56
C ILE A 74 9.86 9.27 6.85
N TYR A 75 10.34 10.01 5.84
CA TYR A 75 10.90 11.35 6.03
C TYR A 75 10.01 12.51 5.55
N GLY A 76 9.05 12.25 4.65
CA GLY A 76 8.18 13.26 4.08
C GLY A 76 6.94 13.51 4.94
N SER A 77 6.60 14.79 5.17
CA SER A 77 5.41 15.22 5.91
C SER A 77 4.20 15.53 5.02
N GLU A 78 4.42 15.75 3.73
CA GLU A 78 3.39 16.25 2.79
C GLU A 78 2.55 15.13 2.17
N PHE A 79 2.87 13.87 2.47
CA PHE A 79 2.31 12.73 1.78
C PHE A 79 2.09 11.54 2.74
N THR A 80 0.86 11.01 2.74
CA THR A 80 0.44 9.92 3.64
C THR A 80 0.24 8.62 2.87
N ILE A 81 1.17 7.69 3.04
CA ILE A 81 0.95 6.30 2.61
C ILE A 81 0.10 5.54 3.63
N PRO A 82 -0.69 4.55 3.18
CA PRO A 82 -1.25 3.57 4.10
C PRO A 82 -0.15 3.00 5.01
N PHE A 83 -0.44 2.92 6.31
CA PHE A 83 0.46 2.34 7.32
C PHE A 83 1.77 3.12 7.53
N GLN A 84 1.84 4.39 7.13
CA GLN A 84 3.02 5.26 7.34
C GLN A 84 3.53 5.28 8.79
N GLU A 85 2.61 5.22 9.76
CA GLU A 85 2.94 5.21 11.19
C GLU A 85 3.85 4.03 11.56
N PHE A 86 3.66 2.86 10.93
CA PHE A 86 4.50 1.68 11.18
C PHE A 86 5.91 1.84 10.60
N LEU A 87 6.04 2.54 9.47
CA LEU A 87 7.33 2.87 8.88
C LEU A 87 8.10 3.91 9.70
N ARG A 88 7.38 4.91 10.25
CA ARG A 88 7.96 5.94 11.14
C ARG A 88 8.26 5.41 12.55
N ALA A 89 7.51 4.44 13.04
CA ALA A 89 7.66 3.86 14.38
C ALA A 89 8.95 3.04 14.58
N GLY A 90 9.85 2.96 13.59
CA GLY A 90 11.15 2.29 13.70
C GLY A 90 12.06 2.81 14.84
N VAL A 91 11.69 3.89 15.52
CA VAL A 91 12.50 4.57 16.55
C VAL A 91 12.39 3.92 17.96
N ASP A 92 11.37 3.11 18.29
CA ASP A 92 11.23 2.48 19.64
C ASP A 92 11.31 0.94 19.63
N ARG A 93 11.97 0.35 18.61
CA ARG A 93 12.09 -1.12 18.47
C ARG A 93 13.18 -1.76 19.35
N GLN A 94 13.94 -0.95 20.09
CA GLN A 94 14.92 -1.45 21.06
C GLN A 94 14.27 -2.03 22.32
N ARG A 95 12.98 -1.73 22.58
CA ARG A 95 12.30 -2.06 23.84
C ARG A 95 11.10 -2.99 23.66
N VAL A 96 10.80 -3.35 22.43
CA VAL A 96 9.57 -4.05 22.06
C VAL A 96 9.88 -5.03 20.94
N THR A 97 9.32 -6.23 21.04
CA THR A 97 9.20 -7.14 19.91
C THR A 97 7.83 -6.93 19.26
N GLU A 98 7.82 -6.57 17.98
CA GLU A 98 6.60 -6.25 17.22
C GLU A 98 6.31 -7.37 16.21
N ILE A 99 5.08 -7.89 16.23
CA ILE A 99 4.57 -8.85 15.25
C ILE A 99 3.47 -8.16 14.47
N LEU A 100 3.61 -8.09 13.15
CA LEU A 100 2.62 -7.55 12.25
C LEU A 100 1.86 -8.67 11.56
N PHE A 101 0.54 -8.53 11.50
CA PHE A 101 -0.35 -9.39 10.74
C PHE A 101 -0.98 -8.54 9.64
N TYR A 102 -0.83 -8.97 8.40
CA TYR A 102 -1.34 -8.29 7.23
C TYR A 102 -2.32 -9.19 6.50
N VAL A 103 -3.52 -8.68 6.29
CA VAL A 103 -4.55 -9.32 5.49
C VAL A 103 -4.93 -8.37 4.37
N LYS A 104 -4.88 -8.87 3.15
CA LYS A 104 -5.27 -8.13 1.95
C LYS A 104 -6.35 -8.91 1.25
N TYR A 105 -7.51 -8.28 1.14
CA TYR A 105 -8.61 -8.79 0.36
C TYR A 105 -8.75 -7.93 -0.89
N LYS A 106 -8.70 -8.56 -2.06
CA LYS A 106 -8.95 -7.93 -3.36
C LYS A 106 -10.32 -8.38 -3.83
N VAL A 107 -11.10 -7.47 -4.40
CA VAL A 107 -12.45 -7.75 -4.89
C VAL A 107 -12.46 -7.75 -6.41
N GLU A 108 -12.00 -6.65 -7.00
CA GLU A 108 -12.05 -6.46 -8.45
C GLU A 108 -10.98 -5.46 -8.89
N THR A 109 -10.68 -5.49 -10.17
CA THR A 109 -9.89 -4.47 -10.85
C THR A 109 -10.73 -3.81 -11.93
N ARG A 110 -10.72 -2.47 -11.93
CA ARG A 110 -11.40 -1.64 -12.92
C ARG A 110 -10.35 -0.99 -13.81
N THR A 111 -10.50 -1.11 -15.11
CA THR A 111 -9.63 -0.48 -16.11
C THR A 111 -10.43 -0.01 -17.32
N PHE A 112 -9.80 0.73 -18.23
CA PHE A 112 -10.40 1.19 -19.48
C PHE A 112 -9.42 0.93 -20.63
N PRO A 113 -9.89 0.73 -21.88
CA PRO A 113 -9.02 0.43 -23.02
C PRO A 113 -8.19 1.64 -23.48
N SER A 114 -7.18 1.43 -24.32
CA SER A 114 -6.26 2.50 -24.74
C SER A 114 -6.81 3.44 -25.81
N ASP A 115 -7.93 3.08 -26.43
CA ASP A 115 -8.68 3.89 -27.41
C ASP A 115 -9.72 4.82 -26.74
N THR A 116 -9.70 4.95 -25.42
CA THR A 116 -10.54 5.92 -24.70
C THR A 116 -10.15 7.34 -25.08
N LYS A 117 -11.16 8.17 -25.32
CA LYS A 117 -10.99 9.55 -25.78
C LYS A 117 -10.29 10.40 -24.72
N LEU A 118 -9.36 11.23 -25.19
CA LEU A 118 -8.70 12.25 -24.38
C LEU A 118 -9.62 13.48 -24.22
N THR A 119 -9.51 14.16 -23.08
CA THR A 119 -10.12 15.48 -22.91
C THR A 119 -9.44 16.48 -23.85
N HIS A 120 -10.15 17.44 -24.43
CA HIS A 120 -9.56 18.36 -25.42
C HIS A 120 -8.58 19.39 -24.83
N ASP A 121 -8.64 19.67 -23.53
CA ASP A 121 -7.92 20.78 -22.89
C ASP A 121 -6.84 20.34 -21.90
N TRP A 122 -6.58 19.03 -21.70
CA TRP A 122 -5.58 18.62 -20.69
C TRP A 122 -4.18 19.16 -21.01
N GLN A 123 -3.84 19.33 -22.29
CA GLN A 123 -2.54 19.85 -22.73
C GLN A 123 -2.37 21.35 -22.49
N SER A 124 -3.46 22.11 -22.40
CA SER A 124 -3.41 23.55 -22.12
C SER A 124 -3.36 23.84 -20.62
N ARG A 125 -3.53 22.82 -19.77
CA ARG A 125 -3.36 22.95 -18.32
C ARG A 125 -1.87 23.10 -17.96
N PRO A 126 -1.55 23.87 -16.91
CA PRO A 126 -0.19 23.95 -16.41
C PRO A 126 0.37 22.56 -16.10
N GLN A 127 1.64 22.33 -16.47
CA GLN A 127 2.28 21.01 -16.36
C GLN A 127 2.23 20.43 -14.93
N GLU A 128 2.30 21.31 -13.92
CA GLU A 128 2.16 20.95 -12.51
C GLU A 128 0.84 20.26 -12.16
N TYR A 129 -0.24 20.51 -12.90
CA TYR A 129 -1.55 19.87 -12.71
C TYR A 129 -1.77 18.65 -13.61
N VAL A 130 -1.02 18.50 -14.71
CA VAL A 130 -1.10 17.30 -15.57
C VAL A 130 -0.25 16.17 -14.99
N GLY A 131 0.74 16.49 -14.16
CA GLY A 131 1.62 15.51 -13.54
C GLY A 131 2.49 14.79 -14.56
N THR A 132 2.85 13.54 -14.25
CA THR A 132 3.75 12.73 -15.09
C THR A 132 3.13 11.42 -15.56
N HIS A 133 2.08 10.97 -14.89
CA HIS A 133 1.41 9.69 -15.12
C HIS A 133 -0.10 9.87 -15.03
N PHE A 134 -0.85 8.80 -15.29
CA PHE A 134 -2.29 8.76 -15.07
C PHE A 134 -2.74 7.39 -14.57
N VAL A 135 -3.91 7.37 -13.95
CA VAL A 135 -4.48 6.15 -13.36
C VAL A 135 -5.20 5.34 -14.44
N LYS A 136 -4.56 4.29 -14.95
CA LYS A 136 -5.14 3.38 -15.96
C LYS A 136 -6.02 2.28 -15.37
N SER A 137 -5.70 1.85 -14.15
CA SER A 137 -6.35 0.73 -13.50
C SER A 137 -6.39 0.96 -12.00
N ILE A 138 -7.47 0.54 -11.35
CA ILE A 138 -7.65 0.59 -9.90
C ILE A 138 -8.14 -0.78 -9.45
N SER A 139 -7.42 -1.40 -8.52
CA SER A 139 -7.90 -2.56 -7.79
C SER A 139 -8.57 -2.11 -6.49
N SER A 140 -9.79 -2.58 -6.25
CA SER A 140 -10.56 -2.32 -5.04
C SER A 140 -10.49 -3.50 -4.09
N GLY A 141 -10.72 -3.22 -2.80
CA GLY A 141 -10.64 -4.21 -1.75
C GLY A 141 -10.36 -3.60 -0.39
N GLY A 142 -9.90 -4.42 0.54
CA GLY A 142 -9.58 -4.05 1.91
C GLY A 142 -8.17 -4.49 2.30
N ARG A 143 -7.54 -3.73 3.18
CA ARG A 143 -6.28 -4.11 3.82
C ARG A 143 -6.45 -3.94 5.32
N LEU A 144 -6.14 -4.98 6.08
CA LEU A 144 -6.07 -4.96 7.53
C LEU A 144 -4.61 -5.15 7.93
N LEU A 145 -4.15 -4.30 8.84
CA LEU A 145 -2.85 -4.44 9.48
C LEU A 145 -3.09 -4.43 10.99
N LEU A 146 -2.67 -5.50 11.66
CA LEU A 146 -2.67 -5.60 13.12
C LEU A 146 -1.22 -5.60 13.60
N SER A 147 -0.95 -4.89 14.69
CA SER A 147 0.37 -4.87 15.34
C SER A 147 0.24 -5.33 16.78
N PHE A 148 0.94 -6.40 17.10
CA PHE A 148 1.10 -6.92 18.44
C PHE A 148 2.47 -6.55 18.94
N ARG A 149 2.51 -5.82 20.06
CA ARG A 149 3.75 -5.31 20.66
C ARG A 149 3.95 -5.96 22.00
N VAL A 150 4.97 -6.79 22.10
CA VAL A 150 5.40 -7.39 23.37
C VAL A 150 6.49 -6.51 23.96
N ARG A 151 6.17 -5.86 25.07
CA ARG A 151 7.11 -5.03 25.84
C ARG A 151 7.51 -5.80 27.11
N PRO A 152 8.73 -6.33 27.20
CA PRO A 152 9.20 -6.94 28.43
C PRO A 152 9.33 -5.89 29.54
N VAL A 153 9.24 -6.33 30.80
CA VAL A 153 9.37 -5.46 31.97
C VAL A 153 10.75 -4.79 32.02
N LYS A 154 11.79 -5.47 31.54
CA LYS A 154 13.14 -4.94 31.40
C LYS A 154 13.64 -5.10 29.97
N THR A 155 14.33 -4.09 29.45
CA THR A 155 14.87 -4.07 28.08
C THR A 155 15.83 -5.22 27.79
N GLU A 156 16.56 -5.72 28.80
CA GLU A 156 17.48 -6.87 28.67
C GLU A 156 16.79 -8.17 28.21
N TYR A 157 15.49 -8.32 28.46
CA TYR A 157 14.71 -9.50 28.05
C TYR A 157 14.13 -9.41 26.63
N VAL A 158 14.34 -8.30 25.91
CA VAL A 158 13.79 -8.13 24.55
C VAL A 158 14.32 -9.20 23.60
N GLU A 159 15.62 -9.50 23.66
CA GLU A 159 16.22 -10.55 22.83
C GLU A 159 15.72 -11.94 23.20
N GLU A 160 15.50 -12.22 24.49
CA GLU A 160 14.95 -13.49 24.93
C GLU A 160 13.52 -13.69 24.41
N VAL A 161 12.68 -12.66 24.53
CA VAL A 161 11.31 -12.66 23.97
C VAL A 161 11.34 -12.80 22.45
N ARG A 162 12.26 -12.12 21.77
CA ARG A 162 12.43 -12.23 20.31
C ARG A 162 12.80 -13.65 19.91
N ASN A 163 13.77 -14.27 20.57
CA ASN A 163 14.19 -15.64 20.31
C ASN A 163 13.07 -16.65 20.59
N ALA A 164 12.29 -16.43 21.66
CA ALA A 164 11.14 -17.26 21.97
C ALA A 164 10.08 -17.17 20.85
N ILE A 165 9.78 -15.96 20.36
CA ILE A 165 8.85 -15.74 19.24
C ILE A 165 9.38 -16.38 17.95
N ASP A 166 10.65 -16.12 17.60
CA ASP A 166 11.28 -16.62 16.38
C ASP A 166 11.37 -18.16 16.38
N SER A 167 11.61 -18.79 17.53
CA SER A 167 11.63 -20.26 17.62
C SER A 167 10.26 -20.94 17.42
N HIS A 168 9.15 -20.24 17.67
CA HIS A 168 7.80 -20.80 17.54
C HIS A 168 7.08 -20.40 16.26
N LEU A 169 7.25 -19.15 15.84
CA LEU A 169 6.61 -18.59 14.64
C LEU A 169 7.59 -18.47 13.48
N GLY A 170 8.87 -18.19 13.74
CA GLY A 170 9.81 -17.73 12.72
C GLY A 170 9.60 -16.25 12.37
N GLN A 171 10.46 -15.73 11.49
CA GLN A 171 10.46 -14.31 11.14
C GLN A 171 9.28 -13.89 10.26
N THR A 172 8.80 -14.76 9.36
CA THR A 172 7.68 -14.47 8.45
C THR A 172 6.98 -15.74 8.01
N GLY A 173 5.71 -15.63 7.62
CA GLY A 173 4.93 -16.73 7.04
C GLY A 173 3.56 -16.27 6.54
N THR A 174 2.83 -17.19 5.90
CA THR A 174 1.43 -17.01 5.51
C THR A 174 0.49 -17.52 6.61
N ILE A 175 -0.73 -16.97 6.67
CA ILE A 175 -1.77 -17.40 7.62
C ILE A 175 -2.92 -18.01 6.83
N ASP A 176 -2.56 -18.84 5.86
CA ASP A 176 -3.54 -19.55 5.07
C ASP A 176 -3.85 -20.85 5.81
N GLU A 177 -4.64 -20.76 6.89
CA GLU A 177 -5.45 -21.92 7.27
C GLU A 177 -6.44 -22.12 6.12
N GLU A 178 -6.47 -23.34 5.57
CA GLU A 178 -7.48 -23.77 4.63
C GLU A 178 -8.88 -23.44 5.20
N LEU A 179 -9.44 -22.31 4.81
CA LEU A 179 -10.87 -22.02 4.91
C LEU A 179 -11.58 -22.85 3.84
N THR A 180 -11.34 -24.16 3.80
CA THR A 180 -12.26 -25.11 3.18
C THR A 180 -13.48 -25.15 4.08
N GLY A 181 -14.43 -24.25 3.81
CA GLY A 181 -15.79 -24.38 4.32
C GLY A 181 -16.40 -25.65 3.75
N GLU A 182 -16.53 -26.68 4.58
CA GLU A 182 -17.63 -27.64 4.50
C GLU A 182 -18.85 -27.07 5.23
#